data_AF-A0AA88GW58-F1
#
_entry.id   AF-A0AA88GW58-F1
#
_cell.length_a   1.000
_cell.length_b   1.000
_cell.length_c   1.000
_cell.angle_alpha   90.00
_cell.angle_beta   90.00
_cell.angle_gamma   90.00
#
_symmetry.space_group_name_H-M   'P 1'
#
loop_
_entity.id
_entity.type
_entity.pdbx_description
1 polymer ?
#
loop_
_entity_poly.entity_id
_entity_poly.type
_entity_poly.pdbx_seq_one_letter_code
_entity_poly.pdbx_strand_id
1 'polypeptide(L)'
;MTQSSHHRVKDIFRIIGPHRSKAFTSSDHRRTTSFMILILTIIIIISIVRAQPSNPKSTIISSSSDPSLTNTHQLQALVEKFFSDTHSSSTQKHSNNWVVLIDTSRFWFNYRHVANTLSIYHIVKNLGIPDSQILLMLADDVACNPRNRFPGEVFNNKNRQKNLYGENVEVDYRGYEVTVENFFRVLTGRHHDAVPTSKRLMSDEHSNVLLFMTGHGGDEFFKFQDQEEINSADIADVIHQMAERRRFREMLMIVDTCQAGSLFDKLYTPNVIAVGSSKRGENSYSHHSDLDIGVAVIDRFTYSSLEFFENRDFRHYSPSVRNWFNSYTAEALHSTPNMRYDLYPRNLDTVPITDFFGSDIKIEFQDERYPRGNATLLSTYLPIHTNEEYRITFPSSDETVVAAQETPVTFENGLSIVNKNIVALFVIGVLICLFLK
;
A
#
# COMPACT_ATOMS: atom_id res chain seq x y z
N MET A 1 -17.43 0.61 67.90
CA MET A 1 -16.45 0.64 68.99
C MET A 1 -15.08 0.35 68.37
N THR A 2 -14.40 1.39 67.85
CA THR A 2 -13.36 2.22 68.49
C THR A 2 -12.01 1.49 68.55
N GLN A 3 -11.10 1.77 67.58
CA GLN A 3 -9.93 2.68 67.70
C GLN A 3 -8.70 1.96 68.29
N SER A 4 -7.43 2.24 67.99
CA SER A 4 -6.69 3.08 67.03
C SER A 4 -5.21 3.05 67.48
N SER A 5 -4.26 3.26 66.55
CA SER A 5 -2.93 3.90 66.74
C SER A 5 -1.81 3.09 67.45
N HIS A 6 -0.51 3.20 67.15
CA HIS A 6 0.28 3.98 66.18
C HIS A 6 1.74 3.50 66.16
N HIS A 7 2.48 3.85 65.09
CA HIS A 7 3.94 4.00 64.96
C HIS A 7 4.81 2.71 64.89
N ARG A 8 5.83 2.57 64.01
CA ARG A 8 6.73 3.55 63.39
C ARG A 8 7.32 3.05 62.06
N VAL A 9 7.42 3.99 61.12
CA VAL A 9 8.35 4.10 59.99
C VAL A 9 9.74 3.52 60.26
N LYS A 10 10.18 2.55 59.44
CA LYS A 10 11.51 2.37 58.83
C LYS A 10 11.56 1.01 58.12
N ASP A 11 12.42 0.88 57.12
CA ASP A 11 12.80 -0.35 56.41
C ASP A 11 12.06 -0.66 55.09
N ILE A 12 12.21 0.24 54.12
CA ILE A 12 12.31 -0.13 52.71
C ILE A 12 13.72 0.28 52.28
N PHE A 13 14.65 -0.66 52.18
CA PHE A 13 15.84 -0.63 51.32
C PHE A 13 16.76 -1.82 51.64
N ARG A 14 16.64 -2.92 50.87
CA ARG A 14 17.73 -3.87 50.59
C ARG A 14 17.25 -4.94 49.62
N ILE A 15 17.47 -4.77 48.31
CA ILE A 15 17.96 -5.79 47.35
C ILE A 15 18.32 -5.05 46.03
N ILE A 16 19.52 -4.47 45.88
CA ILE A 16 20.24 -4.33 44.60
C ILE A 16 21.74 -4.35 44.91
N GLY A 17 22.48 -5.25 44.23
CA GLY A 17 23.94 -5.43 44.34
C GLY A 17 24.77 -4.28 43.73
N PRO A 18 26.11 -4.34 43.82
CA PRO A 18 26.96 -3.16 43.72
C PRO A 18 27.20 -2.76 42.25
N HIS A 19 26.62 -1.64 41.84
CA HIS A 19 27.06 -0.92 40.64
C HIS A 19 28.29 -0.07 40.97
N ARG A 20 29.39 -0.35 40.26
CA ARG A 20 30.62 0.45 40.24
C ARG A 20 30.31 1.93 39.98
N SER A 21 30.79 2.79 40.86
CA SER A 21 30.91 4.23 40.61
C SER A 21 31.91 4.48 39.47
N LYS A 22 31.44 5.04 38.36
CA LYS A 22 32.32 5.72 37.41
C LYS A 22 32.21 7.21 37.67
N ALA A 23 33.34 7.82 38.01
CA ALA A 23 33.50 9.26 38.10
C ALA A 23 33.15 9.93 36.76
N PHE A 24 32.36 11.01 36.83
CA PHE A 24 32.14 11.91 35.70
C PHE A 24 33.49 12.53 35.31
N THR A 25 33.93 12.28 34.08
CA THR A 25 35.18 12.83 33.54
C THR A 25 34.89 14.13 32.77
N SER A 26 35.90 15.00 32.63
CA SER A 26 35.77 16.33 32.00
C SER A 26 35.37 16.33 30.51
N SER A 27 35.09 15.17 29.90
CA SER A 27 34.53 15.06 28.55
C SER A 27 33.01 15.19 28.51
N ASP A 28 32.29 14.89 29.59
CA ASP A 28 30.81 14.99 29.61
C ASP A 28 30.32 16.44 29.74
N HIS A 29 31.12 17.31 30.37
CA HIS A 29 30.82 18.76 30.43
C HIS A 29 31.03 19.46 29.08
N ARG A 30 31.92 18.93 28.22
CA ARG A 30 32.17 19.44 26.86
C ARG A 30 31.07 19.02 25.88
N ARG A 31 30.55 17.80 25.98
CA ARG A 31 29.43 17.34 25.13
C ARG A 31 28.13 18.07 25.40
N THR A 32 27.84 18.36 26.67
CA THR A 32 26.62 19.09 27.09
C THR A 32 26.67 20.57 26.72
N THR A 33 27.85 21.20 26.78
CA THR A 33 28.03 22.60 26.35
C THR A 33 27.99 22.75 24.82
N SER A 34 28.57 21.83 24.05
CA SER A 34 28.46 21.85 22.58
C SER A 34 27.02 21.64 22.08
N PHE A 35 26.21 20.84 22.76
CA PHE A 35 24.81 20.62 22.41
C PHE A 35 23.94 21.84 22.71
N MET A 36 24.21 22.53 23.82
CA MET A 36 23.54 23.80 24.17
C MET A 36 23.86 24.93 23.19
N ILE A 37 25.11 25.02 22.71
CA ILE A 37 25.52 26.01 21.70
C ILE A 37 24.83 25.75 20.37
N LEU A 38 24.69 24.48 19.94
CA LEU A 38 23.98 24.13 18.72
C LEU A 38 22.50 24.54 18.77
N ILE A 39 21.82 24.30 19.90
CA ILE A 39 20.43 24.70 20.10
C ILE A 39 20.28 26.23 20.07
N LEU A 40 21.18 26.96 20.73
CA LEU A 40 21.20 28.43 20.72
C LEU A 40 21.42 28.99 19.30
N THR A 41 22.30 28.38 18.51
CA THR A 41 22.52 28.80 17.11
C THR A 41 21.29 28.55 16.23
N ILE A 42 20.57 27.45 16.41
CA ILE A 42 19.33 27.16 15.68
C ILE A 42 18.24 28.17 16.04
N ILE A 43 18.10 28.52 17.33
CA ILE A 43 17.13 29.51 17.79
C ILE A 43 17.43 30.90 17.20
N ILE A 44 18.69 31.32 17.18
CA ILE A 44 19.09 32.61 16.59
C ILE A 44 18.80 32.66 15.08
N ILE A 45 19.04 31.57 14.35
CA ILE A 45 18.72 31.48 12.92
C ILE A 45 17.21 31.60 12.68
N ILE A 46 16.38 30.93 13.49
CA ILE A 46 14.92 31.03 13.39
C ILE A 46 14.44 32.46 13.71
N SER A 47 15.05 33.13 14.70
CA SER A 47 14.73 34.52 15.05
C SER A 47 15.09 35.52 13.93
N ILE A 48 16.20 35.30 13.22
CA ILE A 48 16.63 36.16 12.10
C ILE A 48 15.72 35.96 10.88
N VAL A 49 15.29 34.73 10.61
CA VAL A 49 14.33 34.44 9.51
C VAL A 49 12.95 35.03 9.78
N ARG A 50 12.52 35.12 11.05
CA ARG A 50 11.27 35.78 11.45
C ARG A 50 11.30 37.32 11.42
N ALA A 51 12.48 37.93 11.28
CA ALA A 51 12.66 39.39 11.36
C ALA A 51 12.69 40.11 9.99
N GLN A 52 12.29 39.46 8.90
CA GLN A 52 12.11 40.14 7.60
C GLN A 52 10.78 40.94 7.59
N PRO A 53 10.76 42.18 7.07
CA PRO A 53 9.61 43.08 7.24
C PRO A 53 8.40 42.63 6.41
N SER A 54 7.23 42.62 7.05
CA SER A 54 5.92 42.56 6.39
C SER A 54 5.69 43.79 5.51
N ASN A 55 5.31 43.58 4.25
CA ASN A 55 4.89 44.63 3.33
C ASN A 55 3.74 45.49 3.93
N PRO A 56 3.70 46.81 3.64
CA PRO A 56 2.82 47.73 4.32
C PRO A 56 1.36 47.60 3.88
N LYS A 57 0.46 47.78 4.86
CA LYS A 57 -0.99 47.93 4.71
C LYS A 57 -1.31 49.11 3.78
N SER A 58 -2.06 48.88 2.71
CA SER A 58 -2.69 49.95 1.93
C SER A 58 -4.03 50.35 2.58
N THR A 59 -4.08 51.58 3.07
CA THR A 59 -5.29 52.31 3.48
C THR A 59 -6.26 52.43 2.32
N ILE A 60 -7.50 51.92 2.47
CA ILE A 60 -8.59 52.15 1.50
C ILE A 60 -9.34 53.40 1.94
N ILE A 61 -9.19 54.45 1.13
CA ILE A 61 -10.07 55.63 1.10
C ILE A 61 -11.32 55.24 0.31
N SER A 62 -12.47 55.66 0.83
CA SER A 62 -13.80 55.48 0.26
C SER A 62 -13.97 56.14 -1.12
N SER A 63 -14.96 55.60 -1.85
CA SER A 63 -15.68 56.14 -3.01
C SER A 63 -15.06 55.99 -4.40
N SER A 64 -15.43 54.90 -5.09
CA SER A 64 -15.88 54.95 -6.49
C SER A 64 -16.50 53.60 -6.88
N SER A 65 -17.70 53.64 -7.45
CA SER A 65 -18.41 52.52 -8.05
C SER A 65 -17.69 52.04 -9.33
N ASP A 66 -17.01 50.90 -9.28
CA ASP A 66 -16.41 50.23 -10.44
C ASP A 66 -16.92 48.77 -10.52
N PRO A 67 -17.54 48.30 -11.64
CA PRO A 67 -18.13 46.96 -11.73
C PRO A 67 -17.12 45.80 -11.74
N SER A 68 -15.82 46.09 -11.78
CA SER A 68 -14.74 45.12 -11.88
C SER A 68 -14.39 44.43 -10.55
N LEU A 69 -14.73 45.04 -9.40
CA LEU A 69 -14.41 44.50 -8.06
C LEU A 69 -15.37 43.40 -7.56
N THR A 70 -16.51 43.22 -8.22
CA THR A 70 -17.53 42.24 -7.80
C THR A 70 -17.12 40.79 -8.10
N ASN A 71 -16.32 40.57 -9.15
CA ASN A 71 -15.89 39.23 -9.56
C ASN A 71 -14.77 38.66 -8.69
N THR A 72 -13.85 39.49 -8.19
CA THR A 72 -12.74 39.04 -7.32
C THR A 72 -13.22 38.61 -5.95
N HIS A 73 -14.19 39.31 -5.36
CA HIS A 73 -14.78 38.89 -4.09
C HIS A 73 -15.63 37.62 -4.21
N GLN A 74 -16.29 37.40 -5.35
CA GLN A 74 -17.00 36.14 -5.62
C GLN A 74 -16.04 34.98 -5.85
N LEU A 75 -14.95 35.18 -6.59
CA LEU A 75 -13.88 34.19 -6.78
C LEU A 75 -13.21 33.83 -5.46
N GLN A 76 -12.90 34.82 -4.62
CA GLN A 76 -12.29 34.57 -3.32
C GLN A 76 -13.24 33.86 -2.37
N ALA A 77 -14.52 34.21 -2.36
CA ALA A 77 -15.55 33.48 -1.61
C ALA A 77 -15.77 32.06 -2.15
N LEU A 78 -15.64 31.84 -3.46
CA LEU A 78 -15.73 30.51 -4.07
C LEU A 78 -14.52 29.65 -3.72
N VAL A 79 -13.33 30.24 -3.72
CA VAL A 79 -12.06 29.60 -3.34
C VAL A 79 -12.04 29.30 -1.85
N GLU A 80 -12.46 30.25 -1.00
CA GLU A 80 -12.61 30.03 0.44
C GLU A 80 -13.68 29.00 0.74
N LYS A 81 -14.79 28.96 -0.01
CA LYS A 81 -15.82 27.90 0.09
C LYS A 81 -15.28 26.53 -0.33
N PHE A 82 -14.52 26.49 -1.43
CA PHE A 82 -13.86 25.28 -1.93
C PHE A 82 -12.87 24.71 -0.90
N PHE A 83 -12.14 25.57 -0.19
CA PHE A 83 -11.23 25.16 0.88
C PHE A 83 -11.92 24.99 2.24
N SER A 84 -13.05 25.65 2.53
CA SER A 84 -13.78 25.51 3.81
C SER A 84 -14.62 24.25 3.91
N ASP A 85 -15.09 23.71 2.77
CA ASP A 85 -15.81 22.43 2.73
C ASP A 85 -14.92 21.23 3.12
N THR A 86 -13.60 21.42 3.26
CA THR A 86 -12.66 20.39 3.76
C THR A 86 -12.56 20.31 5.30
N HIS A 87 -13.23 21.19 6.04
CA HIS A 87 -13.21 21.20 7.51
C HIS A 87 -14.59 20.97 8.15
N SER A 88 -15.48 20.23 7.47
CA SER A 88 -16.58 19.59 8.18
C SER A 88 -16.07 18.29 8.84
N SER A 89 -16.37 18.12 10.13
CA SER A 89 -16.24 16.87 10.89
C SER A 89 -17.22 15.81 10.36
N SER A 90 -17.13 15.49 9.07
CA SER A 90 -17.63 14.26 8.49
C SER A 90 -16.49 13.25 8.52
N THR A 91 -16.79 11.98 8.77
CA THR A 91 -15.82 10.87 8.72
C THR A 91 -14.97 11.01 7.45
N GLN A 92 -13.68 11.37 7.59
CA GLN A 92 -12.79 11.58 6.44
C GLN A 92 -12.85 10.34 5.54
N LYS A 93 -13.32 10.53 4.31
CA LYS A 93 -13.32 9.50 3.27
C LYS A 93 -11.85 9.10 3.00
N HIS A 94 -11.60 7.82 2.77
CA HIS A 94 -10.29 7.32 2.35
C HIS A 94 -9.86 7.96 1.02
N SER A 95 -8.56 7.93 0.72
CA SER A 95 -7.99 8.53 -0.50
C SER A 95 -7.74 7.53 -1.61
N ASN A 96 -7.53 6.26 -1.26
CA ASN A 96 -7.21 5.17 -2.18
C ASN A 96 -7.41 3.81 -1.48
N ASN A 97 -7.44 2.76 -2.30
CA ASN A 97 -7.54 1.38 -1.85
C ASN A 97 -6.32 0.60 -2.34
N TRP A 98 -5.72 -0.13 -1.41
CA TRP A 98 -4.62 -1.06 -1.69
C TRP A 98 -5.08 -2.48 -1.46
N VAL A 99 -4.60 -3.40 -2.29
CA VAL A 99 -5.00 -4.81 -2.26
C VAL A 99 -3.77 -5.68 -2.13
N VAL A 100 -3.82 -6.65 -1.22
CA VAL A 100 -2.83 -7.73 -1.10
C VAL A 100 -3.57 -9.05 -1.30
N LEU A 101 -3.23 -9.77 -2.37
CA LEU A 101 -3.84 -11.04 -2.74
C LEU A 101 -2.79 -12.15 -2.65
N ILE A 102 -3.03 -13.17 -1.83
CA ILE A 102 -2.07 -14.24 -1.64
C ILE A 102 -2.72 -15.63 -1.69
N ASP A 103 -2.22 -16.46 -2.61
CA ASP A 103 -2.29 -17.91 -2.50
C ASP A 103 -0.99 -18.44 -1.89
N THR A 104 -1.12 -19.36 -0.93
CA THR A 104 0.01 -19.93 -0.17
C THR A 104 0.24 -21.41 -0.42
N SER A 105 -0.58 -22.05 -1.26
CA SER A 105 -0.49 -23.49 -1.48
C SER A 105 0.30 -23.84 -2.72
N ARG A 106 0.94 -25.01 -2.70
CA ARG A 106 1.69 -25.52 -3.85
C ARG A 106 1.11 -26.82 -4.37
N PHE A 107 1.62 -27.23 -5.53
CA PHE A 107 1.29 -28.45 -6.23
C PHE A 107 -0.05 -28.41 -6.98
N TRP A 108 -0.11 -29.24 -8.03
CA TRP A 108 -1.23 -29.29 -8.97
C TRP A 108 -2.60 -29.51 -8.33
N PHE A 109 -2.68 -30.32 -7.26
CA PHE A 109 -3.95 -30.58 -6.59
C PHE A 109 -4.53 -29.36 -5.85
N ASN A 110 -3.74 -28.29 -5.69
CA ASN A 110 -4.15 -27.02 -5.10
C ASN A 110 -4.43 -25.93 -6.12
N TYR A 111 -4.59 -26.29 -7.41
CA TYR A 111 -4.91 -25.38 -8.51
C TYR A 111 -5.95 -24.30 -8.15
N ARG A 112 -7.02 -24.71 -7.46
CA ARG A 112 -8.11 -23.81 -7.04
C ARG A 112 -7.64 -22.59 -6.25
N HIS A 113 -6.58 -22.66 -5.44
CA HIS A 113 -6.16 -21.52 -4.63
C HIS A 113 -5.54 -20.42 -5.50
N VAL A 114 -4.73 -20.78 -6.52
CA VAL A 114 -4.27 -19.82 -7.54
C VAL A 114 -5.46 -19.22 -8.29
N ALA A 115 -6.41 -20.06 -8.71
CA ALA A 115 -7.62 -19.60 -9.40
C ALA A 115 -8.50 -18.70 -8.52
N ASN A 116 -8.59 -18.93 -7.21
CA ASN A 116 -9.30 -18.08 -6.25
C ASN A 116 -8.66 -16.69 -6.20
N THR A 117 -7.34 -16.63 -6.01
CA THR A 117 -6.58 -15.37 -5.92
C THR A 117 -6.73 -14.56 -7.22
N LEU A 118 -6.60 -15.21 -8.38
CA LEU A 118 -6.82 -14.55 -9.66
C LEU A 118 -8.28 -14.14 -9.87
N SER A 119 -9.25 -14.88 -9.34
CA SER A 119 -10.66 -14.50 -9.40
C SER A 119 -10.90 -13.19 -8.63
N ILE A 120 -10.36 -13.07 -7.41
CA ILE A 120 -10.46 -11.82 -6.64
C ILE A 120 -9.68 -10.68 -7.30
N TYR A 121 -8.51 -10.96 -7.89
CA TYR A 121 -7.77 -10.00 -8.71
C TYR A 121 -8.66 -9.39 -9.79
N HIS A 122 -9.37 -10.23 -10.55
CA HIS A 122 -10.27 -9.75 -11.59
C HIS A 122 -11.46 -8.94 -11.05
N ILE A 123 -11.96 -9.25 -9.85
CA ILE A 123 -13.01 -8.43 -9.19
C ILE A 123 -12.49 -7.02 -8.92
N VAL A 124 -11.34 -6.89 -8.25
CA VAL A 124 -10.79 -5.56 -7.90
C VAL A 124 -10.36 -4.77 -9.13
N LYS A 125 -9.81 -5.44 -10.15
CA LYS A 125 -9.49 -4.83 -11.45
C LYS A 125 -10.73 -4.30 -12.16
N ASN A 126 -11.82 -5.08 -12.18
CA ASN A 126 -13.07 -4.67 -12.81
C ASN A 126 -13.73 -3.49 -12.07
N LEU A 127 -13.48 -3.35 -10.77
CA LEU A 127 -13.91 -2.21 -9.96
C LEU A 127 -12.90 -1.05 -9.98
N GLY A 128 -11.89 -1.13 -10.84
CA GLY A 128 -11.02 -0.02 -11.23
C GLY A 128 -9.72 0.12 -10.44
N ILE A 129 -9.39 -0.82 -9.55
CA ILE A 129 -8.11 -0.76 -8.82
C ILE A 129 -6.98 -1.06 -9.82
N PRO A 130 -5.98 -0.17 -9.99
CA PRO A 130 -4.86 -0.36 -10.90
C PRO A 130 -3.85 -1.38 -10.34
N ASP A 131 -3.03 -1.99 -11.21
CA ASP A 131 -2.01 -2.98 -10.79
C ASP A 131 -0.98 -2.39 -9.84
N SER A 132 -0.67 -1.10 -9.98
CA SER A 132 0.21 -0.39 -9.06
C SER A 132 -0.31 -0.33 -7.61
N GLN A 133 -1.56 -0.74 -7.35
CA GLN A 133 -2.19 -0.83 -6.04
C GLN A 133 -2.58 -2.27 -5.64
N ILE A 134 -2.22 -3.27 -6.45
CA ILE A 134 -2.52 -4.68 -6.19
C ILE A 134 -1.19 -5.42 -6.06
N LEU A 135 -0.95 -6.01 -4.89
CA LEU A 135 0.19 -6.89 -4.66
C LEU A 135 -0.29 -8.34 -4.78
N LEU A 136 0.13 -9.02 -5.86
CA LEU A 136 -0.28 -10.37 -6.18
C LEU A 136 0.83 -11.39 -5.88
N MET A 137 0.55 -12.33 -4.99
CA MET A 137 1.46 -13.38 -4.55
C MET A 137 0.88 -14.75 -4.89
N LEU A 138 1.54 -15.51 -5.77
CA LEU A 138 1.12 -16.86 -6.19
C LEU A 138 2.20 -17.88 -5.83
N ALA A 139 1.88 -18.80 -4.92
CA ALA A 139 2.85 -19.78 -4.41
C ALA A 139 3.19 -20.88 -5.42
N ASP A 140 2.36 -21.07 -6.45
CA ASP A 140 2.64 -21.99 -7.56
C ASP A 140 2.29 -21.39 -8.92
N ASP A 141 2.99 -21.81 -9.97
CA ASP A 141 2.70 -21.45 -11.35
C ASP A 141 1.96 -22.60 -12.02
N VAL A 142 0.63 -22.62 -11.81
CA VAL A 142 -0.24 -23.64 -12.39
C VAL A 142 -0.46 -23.42 -13.89
N ALA A 143 -0.24 -22.20 -14.40
CA ALA A 143 -0.34 -21.89 -15.82
C ALA A 143 0.77 -22.60 -16.62
N CYS A 144 1.99 -22.63 -16.07
CA CYS A 144 3.15 -23.29 -16.69
C CYS A 144 3.37 -24.74 -16.23
N ASN A 145 2.46 -25.32 -15.44
CA ASN A 145 2.62 -26.68 -14.92
C ASN A 145 2.52 -27.72 -16.07
N PRO A 146 3.42 -28.71 -16.17
CA PRO A 146 3.35 -29.75 -17.21
C PRO A 146 2.08 -30.60 -17.21
N ARG A 147 1.33 -30.62 -16.08
CA ARG A 147 0.02 -31.28 -15.99
C ARG A 147 -1.12 -30.44 -16.57
N ASN A 148 -0.90 -29.14 -16.77
CA ASN A 148 -1.90 -28.27 -17.33
C ASN A 148 -2.09 -28.58 -18.81
N ARG A 149 -3.29 -29.08 -19.15
CA ARG A 149 -3.69 -29.36 -20.52
C ARG A 149 -3.74 -28.10 -21.40
N PHE A 150 -3.87 -26.92 -20.77
CA PHE A 150 -4.00 -25.62 -21.42
C PHE A 150 -2.83 -24.72 -20.98
N PRO A 151 -1.65 -24.82 -21.65
CA PRO A 151 -0.46 -24.09 -21.25
C PRO A 151 -0.68 -22.58 -21.25
N GLY A 152 -0.25 -21.91 -20.17
CA GLY A 152 -0.39 -20.46 -20.02
C GLY A 152 -1.81 -20.00 -19.63
N GLU A 153 -2.73 -20.92 -19.39
CA GLU A 153 -4.12 -20.59 -19.07
C GLU A 153 -4.54 -21.11 -17.68
N VAL A 154 -5.35 -20.30 -16.99
CA VAL A 154 -5.95 -20.67 -15.70
C VAL A 154 -7.45 -20.40 -15.74
N PHE A 155 -8.26 -21.35 -15.28
CA PHE A 155 -9.71 -21.28 -15.34
C PHE A 155 -10.33 -21.57 -13.98
N ASN A 156 -11.36 -20.84 -13.59
CA ASN A 156 -12.13 -21.11 -12.37
C ASN A 156 -13.48 -21.81 -12.65
N ASN A 157 -13.78 -22.11 -13.91
CA ASN A 157 -15.02 -22.76 -14.31
C ASN A 157 -14.80 -23.79 -15.42
N LYS A 158 -15.68 -24.81 -15.45
CA LYS A 158 -15.68 -25.88 -16.47
C LYS A 158 -15.86 -25.37 -17.90
N ASN A 159 -16.62 -24.28 -18.05
CA ASN A 159 -16.92 -23.71 -19.36
C ASN A 159 -15.75 -22.90 -19.93
N ARG A 160 -14.68 -22.69 -19.14
CA ARG A 160 -13.44 -22.00 -19.50
C ARG A 160 -13.71 -20.66 -20.19
N GLN A 161 -14.68 -19.92 -19.67
CA GLN A 161 -15.17 -18.68 -20.31
C GLN A 161 -14.13 -17.56 -20.27
N LYS A 162 -13.23 -17.58 -19.27
CA LYS A 162 -12.21 -16.56 -19.07
C LYS A 162 -10.90 -17.20 -18.61
N ASN A 163 -9.84 -16.97 -19.36
CA ASN A 163 -8.48 -17.21 -18.87
C ASN A 163 -8.15 -16.16 -17.80
N LEU A 164 -7.98 -16.62 -16.56
CA LEU A 164 -7.67 -15.82 -15.41
C LEU A 164 -6.22 -15.34 -15.36
N TYR A 165 -5.29 -16.05 -16.01
CA TYR A 165 -3.86 -15.69 -16.00
C TYR A 165 -3.56 -14.65 -17.07
N GLY A 166 -3.99 -14.87 -18.32
CA GLY A 166 -3.99 -13.86 -19.40
C GLY A 166 -2.70 -13.04 -19.59
N GLU A 167 -2.76 -12.00 -20.42
CA GLU A 167 -1.60 -11.12 -20.64
C GLU A 167 -1.50 -9.95 -19.63
N ASN A 168 -2.59 -9.66 -18.92
CA ASN A 168 -2.73 -8.46 -18.08
C ASN A 168 -2.62 -8.73 -16.58
N VAL A 169 -2.08 -9.88 -16.18
CA VAL A 169 -1.87 -10.21 -14.76
C VAL A 169 -0.43 -9.92 -14.37
N GLU A 170 -0.25 -8.98 -13.46
CA GLU A 170 1.05 -8.67 -12.87
C GLU A 170 1.22 -9.47 -11.57
N VAL A 171 2.08 -10.49 -11.60
CA VAL A 171 2.41 -11.28 -10.40
C VAL A 171 3.70 -10.73 -9.77
N ASP A 172 3.60 -10.20 -8.56
CA ASP A 172 4.71 -9.56 -7.85
C ASP A 172 5.63 -10.56 -7.16
N TYR A 173 5.06 -11.58 -6.54
CA TYR A 173 5.80 -12.64 -5.85
C TYR A 173 5.39 -14.00 -6.42
N ARG A 174 6.35 -14.71 -7.01
CA ARG A 174 6.11 -15.99 -7.69
C ARG A 174 6.81 -17.13 -6.96
N GLY A 175 6.11 -18.26 -6.79
CA GLY A 175 6.71 -19.51 -6.35
C GLY A 175 7.46 -19.35 -5.02
N TYR A 176 8.78 -19.58 -5.04
CA TYR A 176 9.65 -19.51 -3.86
C TYR A 176 9.73 -18.12 -3.21
N GLU A 177 9.27 -17.05 -3.87
CA GLU A 177 9.20 -15.73 -3.25
C GLU A 177 8.02 -15.59 -2.27
N VAL A 178 7.03 -16.49 -2.31
CA VAL A 178 5.83 -16.44 -1.45
C VAL A 178 6.10 -17.09 -0.08
N THR A 179 6.96 -16.47 0.72
CA THR A 179 7.32 -16.92 2.07
C THR A 179 6.60 -16.11 3.14
N VAL A 180 6.56 -16.64 4.37
CA VAL A 180 6.04 -15.90 5.53
C VAL A 180 6.80 -14.58 5.71
N GLU A 181 8.14 -14.64 5.56
CA GLU A 181 9.01 -13.46 5.69
C GLU A 181 8.63 -12.37 4.69
N ASN A 182 8.50 -12.70 3.39
CA ASN A 182 8.16 -11.70 2.38
C ASN A 182 6.74 -11.15 2.57
N PHE A 183 5.78 -12.01 2.93
CA PHE A 183 4.42 -11.59 3.24
C PHE A 183 4.39 -10.56 4.38
N PHE A 184 5.05 -10.85 5.51
CA PHE A 184 5.13 -9.91 6.63
C PHE A 184 5.93 -8.64 6.30
N ARG A 185 6.96 -8.72 5.45
CA ARG A 185 7.68 -7.53 4.97
C ARG A 185 6.78 -6.61 4.16
N VAL A 186 5.98 -7.16 3.24
CA VAL A 186 4.98 -6.41 2.45
C VAL A 186 4.03 -5.66 3.39
N LEU A 187 3.41 -6.39 4.32
CA LEU A 187 2.46 -5.80 5.26
C LEU A 187 3.11 -4.69 6.11
N THR A 188 4.25 -4.98 6.76
CA THR A 188 4.92 -4.04 7.68
C THR A 188 5.72 -2.93 7.01
N GLY A 189 5.92 -3.02 5.69
CA GLY A 189 6.79 -2.13 4.91
C GLY A 189 8.28 -2.25 5.26
N ARG A 190 8.70 -3.37 5.88
CA ARG A 190 10.10 -3.61 6.29
C ARG A 190 10.90 -4.26 5.17
N HIS A 191 11.07 -3.54 4.07
CA HIS A 191 11.84 -4.00 2.92
C HIS A 191 13.29 -3.51 2.99
N HIS A 192 14.21 -4.26 2.37
CA HIS A 192 15.54 -3.76 2.04
C HIS A 192 15.43 -2.67 0.96
N ASP A 193 16.31 -1.66 0.98
CA ASP A 193 16.24 -0.51 0.06
C ASP A 193 16.29 -0.90 -1.42
N ALA A 194 16.93 -2.04 -1.73
CA ALA A 194 17.01 -2.59 -3.09
C ALA A 194 15.71 -3.22 -3.63
N VAL A 195 14.71 -3.50 -2.78
CA VAL A 195 13.42 -4.07 -3.24
C VAL A 195 12.70 -3.01 -4.08
N PRO A 196 12.27 -3.26 -5.32
CA PRO A 196 11.61 -2.25 -6.13
C PRO A 196 10.27 -1.81 -5.53
N THR A 197 9.84 -0.57 -5.77
CA THR A 197 8.57 -0.02 -5.26
C THR A 197 7.36 -0.85 -5.71
N SER A 198 7.39 -1.43 -6.91
CA SER A 198 6.31 -2.30 -7.42
C SER A 198 6.04 -3.50 -6.52
N LYS A 199 7.05 -4.01 -5.79
CA LYS A 199 6.89 -5.12 -4.84
C LYS A 199 6.57 -4.67 -3.41
N ARG A 200 6.26 -3.39 -3.18
CA ARG A 200 6.01 -2.83 -1.85
C ARG A 200 4.56 -2.37 -1.74
N LEU A 201 3.94 -2.65 -0.61
CA LEU A 201 2.67 -2.02 -0.25
C LEU A 201 2.95 -0.55 0.12
N MET A 202 2.44 0.42 -0.65
CA MET A 202 2.68 1.85 -0.41
C MET A 202 1.46 2.55 0.22
N SER A 203 0.70 1.81 1.03
CA SER A 203 -0.43 2.33 1.80
C SER A 203 -0.01 3.15 3.01
N ASP A 204 -0.90 4.04 3.45
CA ASP A 204 -0.72 5.05 4.50
C ASP A 204 -1.98 5.21 5.39
N GLU A 205 -2.00 6.22 6.27
CA GLU A 205 -3.11 6.52 7.19
C GLU A 205 -4.42 6.90 6.49
N HIS A 206 -4.39 7.16 5.18
CA HIS A 206 -5.56 7.54 4.39
C HIS A 206 -6.03 6.42 3.46
N SER A 207 -5.28 5.32 3.39
CA SER A 207 -5.53 4.16 2.55
C SER A 207 -6.45 3.15 3.24
N ASN A 208 -7.46 2.61 2.57
CA ASN A 208 -8.04 1.34 3.02
C ASN A 208 -7.28 0.16 2.39
N VAL A 209 -7.20 -0.95 3.12
CA VAL A 209 -6.47 -2.15 2.68
C VAL A 209 -7.41 -3.36 2.61
N LEU A 210 -7.45 -4.03 1.46
CA LEU A 210 -8.04 -5.35 1.28
C LEU A 210 -6.94 -6.41 1.32
N LEU A 211 -6.99 -7.30 2.31
CA LEU A 211 -6.10 -8.46 2.41
C LEU A 211 -6.92 -9.72 2.13
N PHE A 212 -6.65 -10.40 1.02
CA PHE A 212 -7.26 -11.70 0.69
C PHE A 212 -6.22 -12.81 0.75
N MET A 213 -6.51 -13.83 1.54
CA MET A 213 -5.64 -14.98 1.75
C MET A 213 -6.41 -16.26 1.42
N THR A 214 -5.83 -17.15 0.63
CA THR A 214 -6.38 -18.48 0.33
C THR A 214 -5.30 -19.54 0.40
N GLY A 215 -5.68 -20.73 0.88
CA GLY A 215 -4.73 -21.80 1.13
C GLY A 215 -5.26 -22.82 2.12
N HIS A 216 -4.36 -23.65 2.63
CA HIS A 216 -4.67 -24.63 3.68
C HIS A 216 -4.44 -24.04 5.07
N GLY A 217 -5.30 -24.41 6.00
CA GLY A 217 -5.27 -23.92 7.36
C GLY A 217 -6.01 -24.88 8.29
N GLY A 218 -6.07 -24.49 9.55
CA GLY A 218 -6.79 -25.21 10.59
C GLY A 218 -6.92 -24.35 11.82
N ASP A 219 -7.11 -24.98 12.98
CA ASP A 219 -7.35 -24.25 14.22
C ASP A 219 -6.14 -23.39 14.60
N GLU A 220 -6.29 -22.07 14.45
CA GLU A 220 -5.31 -21.03 14.75
C GLU A 220 -4.02 -21.07 13.92
N PHE A 221 -3.97 -21.78 12.78
CA PHE A 221 -2.81 -21.80 11.88
C PHE A 221 -3.17 -21.74 10.39
N PHE A 222 -2.27 -21.18 9.60
CA PHE A 222 -2.38 -21.05 8.14
C PHE A 222 -1.05 -21.43 7.48
N LYS A 223 -1.09 -22.37 6.53
CA LYS A 223 0.11 -22.98 5.95
C LYS A 223 0.67 -22.14 4.80
N PHE A 224 1.99 -22.10 4.70
CA PHE A 224 2.76 -21.53 3.60
C PHE A 224 3.62 -22.60 2.94
N GLN A 225 3.38 -22.81 1.64
CA GLN A 225 4.14 -23.71 0.75
C GLN A 225 4.33 -25.15 1.27
N ASP A 226 3.42 -25.65 2.12
CA ASP A 226 3.53 -26.94 2.80
C ASP A 226 4.81 -27.11 3.68
N GLN A 227 5.46 -26.01 4.06
CA GLN A 227 6.70 -26.01 4.86
C GLN A 227 6.62 -25.15 6.12
N GLU A 228 6.05 -23.95 6.00
CA GLU A 228 5.93 -22.99 7.09
C GLU A 228 4.46 -22.82 7.48
N GLU A 229 4.21 -22.27 8.67
CA GLU A 229 2.88 -21.94 9.13
C GLU A 229 2.93 -20.60 9.88
N ILE A 230 1.88 -19.80 9.75
CA ILE A 230 1.64 -18.63 10.60
C ILE A 230 0.45 -18.92 11.51
N ASN A 231 0.47 -18.38 12.72
CA ASN A 231 -0.64 -18.53 13.66
C ASN A 231 -1.48 -17.26 13.81
N SER A 232 -2.61 -17.37 14.50
CA SER A 232 -3.53 -16.24 14.76
C SER A 232 -2.89 -15.08 15.53
N ALA A 233 -1.90 -15.34 16.37
CA ALA A 233 -1.17 -14.29 17.09
C ALA A 233 -0.21 -13.55 16.16
N ASP A 234 0.49 -14.26 15.26
CA ASP A 234 1.38 -13.63 14.28
C ASP A 234 0.60 -12.67 13.36
N ILE A 235 -0.60 -13.08 12.92
CA ILE A 235 -1.52 -12.24 12.13
C ILE A 235 -1.95 -11.00 12.94
N ALA A 236 -2.31 -11.18 14.21
CA ALA A 236 -2.70 -10.06 15.07
C ALA A 236 -1.55 -9.04 15.26
N ASP A 237 -0.34 -9.54 15.49
CA ASP A 237 0.84 -8.70 15.72
C ASP A 237 1.32 -7.99 14.44
N VAL A 238 1.21 -8.62 13.26
CA VAL A 238 1.59 -7.96 12.01
C VAL A 238 0.60 -6.84 11.65
N ILE A 239 -0.71 -7.07 11.84
CA ILE A 239 -1.74 -6.05 11.61
C ILE A 239 -1.59 -4.90 12.63
N HIS A 240 -1.26 -5.21 13.88
CA HIS A 240 -0.96 -4.19 14.87
C HIS A 240 0.26 -3.35 14.48
N GLN A 241 1.33 -3.98 14.00
CA GLN A 241 2.51 -3.27 13.50
C GLN A 241 2.20 -2.39 12.27
N MET A 242 1.25 -2.79 11.42
CA MET A 242 0.76 -1.94 10.33
C MET A 242 0.06 -0.68 10.86
N ALA A 243 -0.80 -0.84 11.87
CA ALA A 243 -1.51 0.29 12.49
C ALA A 243 -0.58 1.25 13.22
N GLU A 244 0.39 0.75 14.00
CA GLU A 244 1.41 1.57 14.67
C GLU A 244 2.25 2.38 13.68
N ARG A 245 2.42 1.84 12.46
CA ARG A 245 3.12 2.50 11.35
C ARG A 245 2.20 3.29 10.43
N ARG A 246 0.92 3.43 10.78
CA ARG A 246 -0.07 4.19 10.01
C ARG A 246 -0.16 3.73 8.55
N ARG A 247 -0.21 2.41 8.33
CA ARG A 247 -0.21 1.83 6.97
C ARG A 247 -1.61 1.54 6.43
N PHE A 248 -2.65 1.83 7.21
CA PHE A 248 -4.03 1.79 6.75
C PHE A 248 -4.91 2.65 7.65
N ARG A 249 -6.01 3.12 7.10
CA ARG A 249 -7.14 3.76 7.78
C ARG A 249 -8.13 2.71 8.28
N GLU A 250 -8.60 1.87 7.37
CA GLU A 250 -9.49 0.73 7.61
C GLU A 250 -8.98 -0.49 6.83
N MET A 251 -9.17 -1.69 7.37
CA MET A 251 -8.74 -2.94 6.74
C MET A 251 -9.90 -3.93 6.67
N LEU A 252 -10.04 -4.57 5.51
CA LEU A 252 -10.87 -5.76 5.32
C LEU A 252 -9.94 -6.95 5.06
N MET A 253 -9.88 -7.88 6.01
CA MET A 253 -9.17 -9.14 5.87
C MET A 253 -10.15 -10.26 5.53
N ILE A 254 -9.85 -11.02 4.49
CA ILE A 254 -10.65 -12.15 4.01
C ILE A 254 -9.75 -13.38 3.95
N VAL A 255 -10.17 -14.46 4.59
CA VAL A 255 -9.42 -15.72 4.61
C VAL A 255 -10.29 -16.87 4.14
N ASP A 256 -9.92 -17.46 3.01
CA ASP A 256 -10.58 -18.64 2.44
C ASP A 256 -9.80 -19.92 2.75
N THR A 257 -10.17 -20.59 3.85
CA THR A 257 -9.51 -21.80 4.34
C THR A 257 -10.34 -22.55 5.38
N CYS A 258 -9.92 -23.75 5.77
CA CYS A 258 -10.52 -24.51 6.87
C CYS A 258 -10.30 -23.78 8.21
N GLN A 259 -11.34 -23.74 9.04
CA GLN A 259 -11.36 -23.05 10.33
C GLN A 259 -10.92 -21.59 10.29
N ALA A 260 -11.22 -20.88 9.19
CA ALA A 260 -10.80 -19.50 8.94
C ALA A 260 -11.13 -18.54 10.10
N GLY A 261 -12.28 -18.75 10.77
CA GLY A 261 -12.69 -17.99 11.95
C GLY A 261 -11.64 -17.91 13.06
N SER A 262 -10.91 -19.00 13.29
CA SER A 262 -9.89 -19.09 14.35
C SER A 262 -8.67 -18.18 14.10
N LEU A 263 -8.41 -17.81 12.84
CA LEU A 263 -7.23 -17.02 12.47
C LEU A 263 -7.33 -15.56 12.90
N PHE A 264 -8.55 -15.06 13.15
CA PHE A 264 -8.77 -13.70 13.59
C PHE A 264 -9.34 -13.58 15.00
N ASP A 265 -9.36 -14.65 15.80
CA ASP A 265 -9.78 -14.62 17.20
C ASP A 265 -8.89 -13.72 18.06
N LYS A 266 -7.59 -13.65 17.74
CA LYS A 266 -6.61 -12.86 18.49
C LYS A 266 -6.44 -11.43 17.99
N LEU A 267 -7.18 -10.98 16.97
CA LEU A 267 -7.10 -9.59 16.52
C LEU A 267 -7.51 -8.63 17.65
N TYR A 268 -6.74 -7.56 17.80
CA TYR A 268 -6.98 -6.49 18.78
C TYR A 268 -6.81 -5.08 18.19
N THR A 269 -6.48 -4.99 16.90
CA THR A 269 -6.24 -3.72 16.22
C THR A 269 -7.56 -3.09 15.76
N PRO A 270 -7.87 -1.83 16.13
CA PRO A 270 -9.07 -1.14 15.67
C PRO A 270 -9.14 -0.97 14.15
N ASN A 271 -10.34 -0.68 13.64
CA ASN A 271 -10.64 -0.43 12.23
C ASN A 271 -10.40 -1.63 11.30
N VAL A 272 -10.43 -2.85 11.85
CA VAL A 272 -10.28 -4.10 11.08
C VAL A 272 -11.59 -4.87 11.06
N ILE A 273 -12.03 -5.26 9.87
CA ILE A 273 -13.08 -6.26 9.65
C ILE A 273 -12.38 -7.53 9.17
N ALA A 274 -12.73 -8.67 9.77
CA ALA A 274 -12.22 -9.97 9.33
C ALA A 274 -13.37 -10.87 8.87
N VAL A 275 -13.20 -11.55 7.75
CA VAL A 275 -14.15 -12.49 7.16
C VAL A 275 -13.44 -13.80 6.86
N GLY A 276 -14.05 -14.92 7.24
CA GLY A 276 -13.56 -16.26 7.01
C GLY A 276 -14.58 -17.11 6.29
N SER A 277 -14.13 -18.02 5.42
CA SER A 277 -15.02 -18.93 4.68
C SER A 277 -15.63 -20.04 5.54
N SER A 278 -15.10 -20.30 6.74
CA SER A 278 -15.57 -21.32 7.67
C SER A 278 -15.41 -20.88 9.13
N LYS A 279 -16.27 -21.42 10.02
CA LYS A 279 -16.14 -21.25 11.47
C LYS A 279 -15.09 -22.21 12.05
N ARG A 280 -14.63 -21.91 13.28
CA ARG A 280 -13.80 -22.83 14.06
C ARG A 280 -14.48 -24.20 14.17
N GLY A 281 -13.73 -25.28 13.95
CA GLY A 281 -14.24 -26.65 13.92
C GLY A 281 -14.87 -27.10 12.59
N GLU A 282 -14.95 -26.25 11.57
CA GLU A 282 -15.47 -26.59 10.23
C GLU A 282 -14.38 -26.52 9.15
N ASN A 283 -14.51 -27.35 8.12
CA ASN A 283 -13.68 -27.26 6.92
C ASN A 283 -14.26 -26.22 5.94
N SER A 284 -13.40 -25.70 5.05
CA SER A 284 -13.85 -25.09 3.80
C SER A 284 -13.82 -26.11 2.68
N TYR A 285 -14.54 -25.84 1.59
CA TYR A 285 -14.72 -26.82 0.51
C TYR A 285 -14.53 -26.20 -0.87
N SER A 286 -13.97 -27.01 -1.76
CA SER A 286 -13.97 -26.75 -3.20
C SER A 286 -15.38 -26.80 -3.79
N HIS A 287 -15.67 -26.00 -4.81
CA HIS A 287 -16.98 -26.00 -5.45
C HIS A 287 -17.12 -27.14 -6.48
N HIS A 288 -16.27 -27.15 -7.49
CA HIS A 288 -16.36 -28.10 -8.60
C HIS A 288 -14.99 -28.37 -9.23
N SER A 289 -14.91 -29.51 -9.94
CA SER A 289 -13.70 -29.97 -10.63
C SER A 289 -13.87 -29.93 -12.14
N ASP A 290 -12.81 -29.60 -12.85
CA ASP A 290 -12.75 -29.71 -14.31
C ASP A 290 -12.10 -31.05 -14.69
N LEU A 291 -12.72 -31.81 -15.60
CA LEU A 291 -12.24 -33.14 -15.99
C LEU A 291 -11.00 -33.08 -16.89
N ASP A 292 -10.83 -32.01 -17.67
CA ASP A 292 -9.65 -31.80 -18.51
C ASP A 292 -8.43 -31.38 -17.68
N ILE A 293 -8.66 -30.62 -16.60
CA ILE A 293 -7.62 -30.20 -15.64
C ILE A 293 -7.37 -31.30 -14.59
N GLY A 294 -8.39 -32.09 -14.26
CA GLY A 294 -8.32 -33.25 -13.38
C GLY A 294 -8.38 -32.92 -11.87
N VAL A 295 -8.62 -31.68 -11.50
CA VAL A 295 -8.68 -31.21 -10.10
C VAL A 295 -9.79 -30.19 -9.88
N ALA A 296 -10.06 -29.84 -8.63
CA ALA A 296 -10.92 -28.71 -8.27
C ALA A 296 -10.32 -27.39 -8.78
N VAL A 297 -11.17 -26.52 -9.36
CA VAL A 297 -10.74 -25.29 -10.02
C VAL A 297 -11.08 -24.01 -9.26
N ILE A 298 -11.94 -24.08 -8.24
CA ILE A 298 -12.32 -22.94 -7.40
C ILE A 298 -12.90 -23.43 -6.07
N ASP A 299 -12.73 -22.64 -5.02
CA ASP A 299 -13.41 -22.83 -3.74
C ASP A 299 -14.80 -22.20 -3.68
N ARG A 300 -15.68 -22.74 -2.83
CA ARG A 300 -17.08 -22.31 -2.74
C ARG A 300 -17.23 -20.86 -2.32
N PHE A 301 -16.41 -20.42 -1.37
CA PHE A 301 -16.45 -19.04 -0.90
C PHE A 301 -16.07 -18.06 -2.00
N THR A 302 -14.99 -18.34 -2.72
CA THR A 302 -14.58 -17.52 -3.86
C THR A 302 -15.60 -17.57 -5.00
N TYR A 303 -16.18 -18.74 -5.29
CA TYR A 303 -17.25 -18.91 -6.27
C TYR A 303 -18.49 -18.05 -5.94
N SER A 304 -19.00 -18.14 -4.70
CA SER A 304 -20.14 -17.31 -4.26
C SER A 304 -19.80 -15.82 -4.25
N SER A 305 -18.54 -15.46 -3.99
CA SER A 305 -18.07 -14.07 -4.10
C SER A 305 -18.17 -13.56 -5.53
N LEU A 306 -17.73 -14.36 -6.52
CA LEU A 306 -17.88 -14.01 -7.94
C LEU A 306 -19.34 -13.81 -8.31
N GLU A 307 -20.24 -14.73 -7.92
CA GLU A 307 -21.67 -14.57 -8.19
C GLU A 307 -22.24 -13.28 -7.58
N PHE A 308 -21.71 -12.83 -6.44
CA PHE A 308 -22.08 -11.55 -5.86
C PHE A 308 -21.60 -10.37 -6.71
N PHE A 309 -20.33 -10.34 -7.10
CA PHE A 309 -19.73 -9.20 -7.80
C PHE A 309 -20.07 -9.12 -9.30
N GLU A 310 -20.21 -10.25 -10.00
CA GLU A 310 -20.42 -10.26 -11.46
C GLU A 310 -21.87 -9.90 -11.85
N ASN A 311 -22.84 -10.12 -10.97
CA ASN A 311 -24.26 -9.90 -11.25
C ASN A 311 -24.78 -8.50 -10.86
N ARG A 312 -23.91 -7.51 -10.67
CA ARG A 312 -24.27 -6.18 -10.14
C ARG A 312 -23.60 -5.04 -10.89
N ASP A 313 -24.33 -3.92 -11.04
CA ASP A 313 -23.78 -2.67 -11.57
C ASP A 313 -23.35 -1.74 -10.43
N PHE A 314 -22.08 -1.84 -10.05
CA PHE A 314 -21.46 -1.02 -8.99
C PHE A 314 -21.33 0.47 -9.34
N ARG A 315 -21.61 0.89 -10.58
CA ARG A 315 -21.59 2.30 -10.97
C ARG A 315 -22.76 3.10 -10.40
N HIS A 316 -23.89 2.43 -10.18
CA HIS A 316 -25.12 3.09 -9.73
C HIS A 316 -25.40 2.85 -8.25
N TYR A 317 -25.10 1.65 -7.76
CA TYR A 317 -25.35 1.27 -6.37
C TYR A 317 -24.24 0.34 -5.87
N SER A 318 -23.59 0.75 -4.78
CA SER A 318 -22.61 -0.08 -4.08
C SER A 318 -23.28 -0.70 -2.84
N PRO A 319 -23.47 -2.02 -2.79
CA PRO A 319 -23.96 -2.70 -1.59
C PRO A 319 -23.04 -2.49 -0.40
N SER A 320 -23.60 -2.58 0.81
CA SER A 320 -22.80 -2.49 2.02
C SER A 320 -22.00 -3.77 2.29
N VAL A 321 -20.97 -3.68 3.14
CA VAL A 321 -20.20 -4.84 3.62
C VAL A 321 -21.12 -5.87 4.28
N ARG A 322 -22.14 -5.42 5.03
CA ARG A 322 -23.15 -6.32 5.61
C ARG A 322 -23.97 -7.02 4.52
N ASN A 323 -24.41 -6.30 3.49
CA ASN A 323 -25.19 -6.89 2.40
C ASN A 323 -24.38 -7.95 1.64
N TRP A 324 -23.11 -7.67 1.36
CA TRP A 324 -22.19 -8.63 0.77
C TRP A 324 -22.05 -9.89 1.62
N PHE A 325 -21.75 -9.76 2.91
CA PHE A 325 -21.59 -10.94 3.77
C PHE A 325 -22.88 -11.74 3.94
N ASN A 326 -24.03 -11.08 4.00
CA ASN A 326 -25.33 -11.74 4.09
C ASN A 326 -25.73 -12.49 2.81
N SER A 327 -25.00 -12.32 1.70
CA SER A 327 -25.24 -13.09 0.47
C SER A 327 -24.75 -14.54 0.57
N TYR A 328 -23.84 -14.84 1.50
CA TYR A 328 -23.35 -16.19 1.71
C TYR A 328 -24.36 -17.04 2.49
N THR A 329 -24.58 -18.27 2.04
CA THR A 329 -25.41 -19.26 2.74
C THR A 329 -24.59 -20.50 3.08
N ALA A 330 -24.93 -21.17 4.18
CA ALA A 330 -24.28 -22.42 4.56
C ALA A 330 -24.49 -23.53 3.50
N GLU A 331 -25.61 -23.47 2.77
CA GLU A 331 -25.90 -24.36 1.64
C GLU A 331 -24.98 -24.10 0.45
N ALA A 332 -24.71 -22.84 0.09
CA ALA A 332 -23.79 -22.54 -1.00
C ALA A 332 -22.34 -22.93 -0.64
N LEU A 333 -21.93 -22.65 0.60
CA LEU A 333 -20.55 -22.82 1.05
C LEU A 333 -20.22 -24.24 1.55
N HIS A 334 -21.21 -25.01 1.98
CA HIS A 334 -21.04 -26.25 2.78
C HIS A 334 -20.28 -26.03 4.10
N SER A 335 -20.16 -24.78 4.51
CA SER A 335 -19.52 -24.30 5.74
C SER A 335 -20.25 -23.04 6.20
N THR A 336 -20.04 -22.66 7.45
CA THR A 336 -20.61 -21.44 8.00
C THR A 336 -19.61 -20.29 7.84
N PRO A 337 -19.91 -19.26 7.04
CA PRO A 337 -19.01 -18.10 6.94
C PRO A 337 -18.98 -17.36 8.29
N ASN A 338 -17.83 -16.78 8.62
CA ASN A 338 -17.65 -16.06 9.88
C ASN A 338 -17.17 -14.63 9.60
N MET A 339 -17.78 -13.64 10.25
CA MET A 339 -17.32 -12.26 10.21
C MET A 339 -17.11 -11.74 11.63
N ARG A 340 -15.95 -11.16 11.87
CA ARG A 340 -15.59 -10.44 13.08
C ARG A 340 -15.50 -8.94 12.76
N TYR A 341 -16.23 -8.12 13.52
CA TYR A 341 -16.38 -6.68 13.28
C TYR A 341 -16.48 -5.85 14.56
N ASP A 342 -16.27 -6.43 15.75
CA ASP A 342 -16.23 -5.74 17.04
C ASP A 342 -15.13 -4.66 17.11
N LEU A 343 -14.07 -4.82 16.32
CA LEU A 343 -12.96 -3.87 16.20
C LEU A 343 -13.25 -2.72 15.23
N TYR A 344 -14.39 -2.74 14.53
CA TYR A 344 -14.72 -1.79 13.48
C TYR A 344 -15.82 -0.81 13.95
N PRO A 345 -15.54 0.50 14.03
CA PRO A 345 -16.43 1.45 14.71
C PRO A 345 -17.65 1.86 13.86
N ARG A 346 -17.57 1.77 12.52
CA ARG A 346 -18.66 2.20 11.63
C ARG A 346 -19.72 1.10 11.52
N ASN A 347 -20.96 1.51 11.29
CA ASN A 347 -22.03 0.57 10.99
C ASN A 347 -21.79 -0.12 9.63
N LEU A 348 -21.70 -1.45 9.62
CA LEU A 348 -21.48 -2.25 8.41
C LEU A 348 -22.61 -2.13 7.37
N ASP A 349 -23.81 -1.71 7.77
CA ASP A 349 -24.91 -1.44 6.84
C ASP A 349 -24.71 -0.18 6.00
N THR A 350 -23.84 0.74 6.45
CA THR A 350 -23.58 2.01 5.77
C THR A 350 -22.22 2.07 5.08
N VAL A 351 -21.37 1.06 5.29
CA VAL A 351 -20.03 0.99 4.68
C VAL A 351 -20.15 0.30 3.33
N PRO A 352 -19.96 1.00 2.20
CA PRO A 352 -19.99 0.38 0.88
C PRO A 352 -18.87 -0.65 0.73
N ILE A 353 -19.12 -1.78 0.08
CA ILE A 353 -18.08 -2.79 -0.20
C ILE A 353 -16.99 -2.23 -1.13
N THR A 354 -17.33 -1.23 -1.95
CA THR A 354 -16.37 -0.49 -2.78
C THR A 354 -15.38 0.35 -1.98
N ASP A 355 -15.60 0.59 -0.68
CA ASP A 355 -14.58 1.20 0.20
C ASP A 355 -13.33 0.28 0.35
N PHE A 356 -13.40 -0.98 -0.11
CA PHE A 356 -12.27 -1.92 -0.09
C PHE A 356 -11.97 -2.53 -1.47
N PHE A 357 -13.02 -2.86 -2.24
CA PHE A 357 -12.87 -3.54 -3.53
C PHE A 357 -12.79 -2.60 -4.74
N GLY A 358 -13.24 -1.35 -4.60
CA GLY A 358 -13.35 -0.42 -5.71
C GLY A 358 -12.26 0.65 -5.72
N SER A 359 -12.06 1.28 -6.86
CA SER A 359 -11.18 2.43 -6.95
C SER A 359 -11.86 3.71 -6.52
N ASP A 360 -11.10 4.57 -5.86
CA ASP A 360 -11.53 5.92 -5.48
C ASP A 360 -11.22 6.98 -6.56
N ILE A 361 -10.75 6.56 -7.75
CA ILE A 361 -10.47 7.46 -8.87
C ILE A 361 -11.76 8.17 -9.30
N LYS A 362 -11.79 9.49 -9.12
CA LYS A 362 -12.81 10.36 -9.71
C LYS A 362 -12.55 10.50 -11.20
N ILE A 363 -13.39 9.87 -12.03
CA ILE A 363 -13.36 10.08 -13.48
C ILE A 363 -14.20 11.34 -13.77
N GLU A 364 -13.54 12.46 -14.01
CA GLU A 364 -14.19 13.64 -14.57
C GLU A 364 -14.22 13.52 -16.09
N PHE A 365 -15.41 13.33 -16.65
CA PHE A 365 -15.60 13.37 -18.09
C PHE A 365 -15.57 14.84 -18.54
N GLN A 366 -14.65 15.17 -19.45
CA GLN A 366 -14.72 16.44 -20.15
C GLN A 366 -15.85 16.37 -21.18
N ASP A 367 -16.94 17.10 -20.95
CA ASP A 367 -18.05 17.22 -21.89
C ASP A 367 -17.63 17.94 -23.19
N GLU A 368 -16.55 18.72 -23.14
CA GLU A 368 -16.00 19.42 -24.29
C GLU A 368 -15.13 18.48 -25.13
N ARG A 369 -15.61 18.17 -26.34
CA ARG A 369 -14.75 17.62 -27.39
C ARG A 369 -13.63 18.62 -27.64
N TYR A 370 -12.39 18.18 -27.48
CA TYR A 370 -11.22 18.94 -27.93
C TYR A 370 -11.47 19.39 -29.38
N PRO A 371 -11.55 20.70 -29.67
CA PRO A 371 -11.80 21.17 -31.02
C PRO A 371 -10.59 20.77 -31.86
N ARG A 372 -10.74 19.72 -32.67
CA ARG A 372 -9.83 19.48 -33.79
C ARG A 372 -10.03 20.64 -34.75
N GLY A 373 -9.18 21.66 -34.66
CA GLY A 373 -9.06 22.65 -35.72
C GLY A 373 -8.90 21.91 -37.05
N ASN A 374 -9.58 22.40 -38.10
CA ASN A 374 -9.66 21.77 -39.42
C ASN A 374 -8.31 21.19 -39.86
N ALA A 375 -8.13 19.88 -39.68
CA ALA A 375 -6.95 19.15 -40.10
C ALA A 375 -7.05 18.88 -41.60
N THR A 376 -7.03 19.95 -42.41
CA THR A 376 -6.91 19.87 -43.88
C THR A 376 -5.47 20.05 -44.36
N LEU A 377 -4.47 19.90 -43.48
CA LEU A 377 -3.04 20.01 -43.83
C LEU A 377 -2.21 18.75 -43.50
N LEU A 378 -2.83 17.57 -43.53
CA LEU A 378 -2.10 16.28 -43.39
C LEU A 378 -2.24 15.37 -44.62
N SER A 379 -2.78 15.89 -45.74
CA SER A 379 -2.93 15.11 -46.99
C SER A 379 -1.73 15.18 -47.94
N THR A 380 -0.64 15.89 -47.59
CA THR A 380 0.51 16.07 -48.50
C THR A 380 1.84 15.54 -47.98
N TYR A 381 1.85 14.86 -46.83
CA TYR A 381 3.06 14.15 -46.39
C TYR A 381 3.10 12.76 -47.05
N LEU A 382 3.69 12.70 -48.24
CA LEU A 382 4.21 11.44 -48.76
C LEU A 382 5.56 11.20 -48.08
N PRO A 383 5.72 10.15 -47.27
CA PRO A 383 7.03 9.80 -46.75
C PRO A 383 7.93 9.40 -47.93
N ILE A 384 9.00 10.17 -48.15
CA ILE A 384 10.09 9.78 -49.04
C ILE A 384 10.85 8.68 -48.32
N HIS A 385 10.48 7.42 -48.54
CA HIS A 385 11.33 6.29 -48.18
C HIS A 385 12.37 6.10 -49.28
N THR A 386 13.55 6.72 -49.13
CA THR A 386 14.76 6.29 -49.82
C THR A 386 15.46 5.25 -48.96
N ASN A 387 15.47 3.99 -49.41
CA ASN A 387 16.15 2.86 -48.77
C ASN A 387 17.70 2.94 -48.80
N GLU A 388 18.29 4.14 -48.91
CA GLU A 388 19.74 4.32 -48.90
C GLU A 388 20.30 4.66 -47.50
N GLU A 389 19.46 5.07 -46.54
CA GLU A 389 19.91 5.48 -45.20
C GLU A 389 20.15 4.34 -44.21
N TYR A 390 19.89 3.08 -44.59
CA TYR A 390 20.11 1.91 -43.73
C TYR A 390 20.99 0.83 -44.38
N ARG A 391 22.04 1.25 -45.07
CA ARG A 391 23.12 0.33 -45.50
C ARG A 391 24.22 0.29 -44.44
N ILE A 392 23.97 -0.45 -43.37
CA ILE A 392 25.04 -0.82 -42.43
C ILE A 392 25.85 -1.96 -43.08
N THR A 393 26.98 -1.62 -43.69
CA THR A 393 27.99 -2.61 -44.08
C THR A 393 28.80 -2.99 -42.84
N PHE A 394 28.72 -4.26 -42.44
CA PHE A 394 29.61 -4.83 -41.43
C PHE A 394 31.03 -4.97 -42.03
N PRO A 395 32.08 -4.43 -41.39
CA PRO A 395 33.44 -4.62 -41.87
C PRO A 395 33.85 -6.09 -41.68
N SER A 396 34.41 -6.69 -42.73
CA SER A 396 35.06 -7.99 -42.68
C SER A 396 36.26 -7.95 -41.74
N SER A 397 36.45 -9.04 -41.00
CA SER A 397 37.60 -9.28 -40.13
C SER A 397 38.87 -9.43 -40.94
N ASP A 398 39.51 -8.31 -41.27
CA ASP A 398 40.95 -8.19 -41.53
C ASP A 398 41.20 -6.73 -41.91
N GLU A 399 41.67 -5.91 -40.95
CA GLU A 399 42.71 -4.89 -41.16
C GLU A 399 42.95 -4.07 -39.88
N THR A 400 44.12 -4.34 -39.29
CA THR A 400 45.04 -3.41 -38.60
C THR A 400 44.54 -2.50 -37.46
N VAL A 401 45.10 -2.81 -36.28
CA VAL A 401 45.23 -1.98 -35.08
C VAL A 401 45.68 -0.55 -35.41
N VAL A 402 44.86 0.44 -35.05
CA VAL A 402 45.28 1.84 -34.89
C VAL A 402 44.79 2.34 -33.53
N ALA A 403 45.71 2.94 -32.78
CA ALA A 403 45.62 3.26 -31.36
C ALA A 403 44.44 4.17 -30.99
N ALA A 404 43.83 3.89 -29.84
CA ALA A 404 42.85 4.76 -29.20
C ALA A 404 43.51 6.08 -28.79
N GLN A 405 43.00 7.20 -29.31
CA GLN A 405 43.35 8.53 -28.86
C GLN A 405 42.31 8.98 -27.84
N GLU A 406 42.70 9.04 -26.57
CA GLU A 406 41.87 9.54 -25.48
C GLU A 406 41.60 11.05 -25.67
N THR A 407 40.33 11.43 -25.79
CA THR A 407 39.90 12.82 -25.65
C THR A 407 39.36 13.04 -24.22
N PRO A 408 39.87 14.04 -23.48
CA PRO A 408 39.36 14.31 -22.13
C PRO A 408 38.02 15.04 -22.23
N VAL A 409 36.99 14.44 -21.62
CA VAL A 409 35.68 15.08 -21.41
C VAL A 409 35.78 15.97 -20.18
N THR A 410 35.80 17.29 -20.36
CA THR A 410 35.66 18.26 -19.27
C THR A 410 34.18 18.48 -18.95
N PHE A 411 33.78 18.19 -17.70
CA PHE A 411 32.47 18.57 -17.17
C PHE A 411 32.51 20.02 -16.67
N GLU A 412 31.68 20.90 -17.24
CA GLU A 412 31.43 22.23 -16.68
C GLU A 412 30.59 22.12 -15.40
N ASN A 413 31.14 22.62 -14.30
CA ASN A 413 30.49 22.67 -12.99
C ASN A 413 29.41 23.78 -12.94
N GLY A 414 28.16 23.41 -13.18
CA GLY A 414 27.00 24.24 -12.85
C GLY A 414 26.62 24.13 -11.37
N LEU A 415 27.38 24.77 -10.46
CA LEU A 415 26.97 24.98 -9.07
C LEU A 415 27.20 26.44 -8.65
N SER A 416 26.18 27.26 -8.87
CA SER A 416 26.03 28.61 -8.33
C SER A 416 24.54 28.79 -8.12
N ILE A 417 23.99 28.47 -6.96
CA ILE A 417 23.82 29.43 -5.86
C ILE A 417 24.03 28.70 -4.52
N VAL A 418 25.24 28.76 -3.98
CA VAL A 418 25.44 28.58 -2.55
C VAL A 418 26.19 29.82 -2.07
N ASN A 419 25.52 30.61 -1.24
CA ASN A 419 26.04 31.86 -0.70
C ASN A 419 27.39 31.56 0.00
N LYS A 420 28.49 32.13 -0.51
CA LYS A 420 29.86 31.85 -0.02
C LYS A 420 30.00 32.08 1.49
N ASN A 421 29.16 32.94 2.07
CA ASN A 421 29.11 33.19 3.50
C ASN A 421 28.57 32.00 4.32
N ILE A 422 27.67 31.19 3.75
CA ILE A 422 27.10 30.00 4.40
C ILE A 422 28.11 28.86 4.42
N VAL A 423 28.86 28.66 3.32
CA VAL A 423 29.94 27.67 3.26
C VAL A 423 31.07 28.04 4.22
N ALA A 424 31.44 29.33 4.29
CA ALA A 424 32.45 29.80 5.23
C ALA A 424 32.05 29.58 6.70
N LEU A 425 30.79 29.85 7.07
CA LEU A 425 30.29 29.59 8.42
C LEU A 425 30.26 28.09 8.76
N PHE A 426 29.92 27.23 7.79
CA PHE A 426 29.92 25.78 7.98
C PHE A 426 31.35 25.24 8.17
N VAL A 427 32.31 25.71 7.36
CA VAL A 427 33.72 25.31 7.46
C VAL A 427 34.35 25.79 8.77
N ILE A 428 34.05 27.02 9.21
CA ILE A 428 34.51 27.54 10.50
C ILE A 428 33.89 26.73 11.66
N GLY A 429 32.60 26.38 11.58
CA GLY A 429 31.95 25.52 12.56
C GLY A 429 32.57 24.12 12.67
N VAL A 430 32.92 23.51 11.53
CA VAL A 430 33.60 22.20 11.49
C VAL A 430 35.03 22.30 12.04
N LEU A 431 35.77 23.36 11.72
CA LEU A 431 37.12 23.59 12.27
C LEU A 431 37.10 23.83 13.78
N ILE A 432 36.14 24.61 14.29
CA ILE A 432 35.98 24.82 15.74
C ILE A 432 35.64 23.50 16.45
N CYS A 433 34.79 22.65 15.86
CA CYS A 433 34.48 21.32 16.39
C CYS A 433 35.67 20.35 16.35
N LEU A 434 36.60 20.51 15.40
CA LEU A 434 37.82 19.71 15.32
C LEU A 434 38.90 20.18 16.31
N PHE A 435 38.98 21.47 16.61
CA PHE A 435 39.93 22.04 17.57
C PHE A 435 39.48 21.95 19.04
N LEU A 436 38.19 21.71 19.31
CA LEU A 436 37.64 21.53 20.67
C LEU A 436 37.54 20.06 21.12
N LYS A 437 38.16 19.13 20.40
CA LYS A 437 38.15 17.68 20.70
C LYS A 437 39.23 17.28 21.72
#